data_AF-A0A1S2WYF8-F1
#
_entry.id   AF-A0A1S2WYF8-F1
#
_cell.length_a   1.000
_cell.length_b   1.000
_cell.length_c   1.000
_cell.angle_alpha   90.00
_cell.angle_beta   90.00
_cell.angle_gamma   90.00
#
_symmetry.space_group_name_H-M   'P 1'
#
loop_
_entity.id
_entity.type
_entity.pdbx_description
1 polymer ?
#
loop_
_entity_poly.entity_id
_entity_poly.type
_entity_poly.pdbx_seq_one_letter_code
_entity_poly.pdbx_strand_id
1 'polypeptide(L)'
;MIQLNIFDFEELPKKKNKVGRPSKVSEEVVFAVMDDIKKQSKNKKLTNKKIIEKHKISERTFYRIKAGDKKYLEQFESAVQKESKEFSLALSE
;
A
#
# COMPACT_ATOMS: atom_id res chain seq x y z
N MET A 1 -33.52 44.19 21.06
CA MET A 1 -33.29 42.82 21.54
C MET A 1 -33.05 41.96 20.32
N ILE A 2 -31.83 41.46 20.13
CA ILE A 2 -31.48 40.63 18.98
C ILE A 2 -31.51 39.19 19.49
N GLN A 3 -32.52 38.43 19.09
CA GLN A 3 -32.56 36.99 19.34
C GLN A 3 -31.58 36.32 18.38
N LEU A 4 -30.50 35.76 18.92
CA LEU A 4 -29.62 34.88 18.17
C LEU A 4 -30.29 33.50 18.13
N ASN A 5 -30.69 33.06 16.93
CA ASN A 5 -31.17 31.71 16.68
C ASN A 5 -30.00 30.74 16.87
N ILE A 6 -29.95 30.09 18.03
CA ILE A 6 -28.87 29.18 18.46
C ILE A 6 -28.99 27.77 17.82
N PHE A 7 -30.00 27.53 16.97
CA PHE A 7 -30.38 26.19 16.51
C PHE A 7 -30.17 25.90 15.02
N ASP A 8 -29.59 26.82 14.24
CA ASP A 8 -29.18 26.52 12.86
C ASP A 8 -27.74 25.95 12.87
N PHE A 9 -27.57 24.80 13.51
CA PHE A 9 -26.36 23.99 13.33
C PHE A 9 -26.49 23.29 11.99
N GLU A 10 -26.16 23.97 10.89
CA GLU A 10 -25.85 23.29 9.64
C GLU A 10 -24.69 22.32 9.94
N GLU A 11 -24.97 21.01 9.90
CA GLU A 11 -23.93 19.99 10.02
C GLU A 11 -22.95 20.18 8.87
N LEU A 12 -21.82 20.85 9.15
CA LEU A 12 -20.70 20.91 8.23
C LEU A 12 -20.38 19.48 7.76
N PRO A 13 -20.24 19.23 6.45
CA PRO A 13 -20.02 17.89 5.94
C PRO A 13 -18.78 17.33 6.61
N LYS A 14 -18.96 16.30 7.45
CA LYS A 14 -17.85 15.57 8.10
C LYS A 14 -16.89 15.15 7.00
N LYS A 15 -15.77 15.87 6.84
CA LYS A 15 -14.68 15.46 5.93
C LYS A 15 -14.24 14.09 6.40
N LYS A 16 -14.67 13.03 5.68
CA LYS A 16 -14.24 11.65 5.86
C LYS A 16 -12.79 11.50 5.39
N ASN A 17 -11.89 12.35 5.88
CA ASN A 17 -10.48 12.08 5.82
C ASN A 17 -10.27 10.94 6.82
N LYS A 18 -10.36 9.69 6.34
CA LYS A 18 -9.94 8.52 7.10
C LYS A 18 -8.42 8.64 7.31
N VAL A 19 -8.02 9.44 8.29
CA VAL A 19 -6.64 9.60 8.74
C VAL A 19 -6.21 8.25 9.30
N GLY A 20 -5.54 7.43 8.49
CA GLY A 20 -4.98 6.17 9.00
C GLY A 20 -4.55 5.15 7.96
N ARG A 21 -5.19 5.09 6.79
CA ARG A 21 -4.82 4.13 5.74
C ARG A 21 -4.38 4.86 4.47
N PRO A 22 -3.11 4.70 4.05
CA PRO A 22 -2.68 5.23 2.75
C PRO A 22 -3.56 4.65 1.64
N SER A 23 -3.69 5.44 0.57
CA SER A 23 -4.40 5.11 -0.66
C SER A 23 -4.00 3.72 -1.18
N LYS A 24 -4.96 3.01 -1.79
CA LYS A 24 -4.82 1.64 -2.29
C LYS A 24 -3.44 1.45 -2.96
N VAL A 25 -2.65 0.52 -2.44
CA VAL A 25 -1.41 0.02 -3.07
C VAL A 25 -1.80 -1.24 -3.84
N SER A 26 -1.36 -1.36 -5.09
CA SER A 26 -1.59 -2.55 -5.92
C SER A 26 -0.76 -3.73 -5.44
N GLU A 27 -1.23 -4.93 -5.75
CA GLU A 27 -0.58 -6.20 -5.40
C GLU A 27 0.82 -6.32 -6.04
N GLU A 28 0.94 -5.92 -7.31
CA GLU A 28 2.20 -5.89 -8.07
C GLU A 28 3.27 -5.01 -7.41
N VAL A 29 2.90 -3.84 -6.91
CA VAL A 29 3.84 -2.92 -6.23
C VAL A 29 4.31 -3.54 -4.92
N VAL A 30 3.41 -4.19 -4.16
CA VAL A 30 3.78 -4.89 -2.93
C VAL A 30 4.76 -6.03 -3.23
N PHE A 31 4.51 -6.79 -4.30
CA PHE A 31 5.38 -7.86 -4.76
C PHE A 31 6.78 -7.35 -5.11
N ALA A 32 6.87 -6.32 -5.94
CA ALA A 32 8.14 -5.73 -6.35
C ALA A 32 8.93 -5.12 -5.18
N VAL A 33 8.23 -4.51 -4.21
CA VAL A 33 8.85 -3.96 -2.99
C VAL A 33 9.38 -5.09 -2.10
N MET A 34 8.63 -6.18 -1.90
CA MET A 34 9.11 -7.32 -1.11
C MET A 34 10.32 -8.00 -1.76
N ASP A 35 10.34 -8.11 -3.09
CA ASP A 35 11.48 -8.67 -3.81
C ASP A 35 12.73 -7.77 -3.70
N ASP A 36 12.59 -6.45 -3.85
CA ASP A 36 13.69 -5.50 -3.64
C ASP A 36 14.20 -5.52 -2.19
N ILE A 37 13.32 -5.67 -1.19
CA ILE A 37 13.72 -5.85 0.22
C ILE A 37 14.53 -7.14 0.40
N LYS A 38 14.14 -8.25 -0.24
CA LYS A 38 14.91 -9.50 -0.19
C LYS A 38 16.29 -9.32 -0.84
N LYS A 39 16.35 -8.66 -2.00
CA LYS A 39 17.59 -8.36 -2.74
C LYS A 39 18.52 -7.39 -2.00
N GLN A 40 17.98 -6.54 -1.13
CA GLN A 40 18.76 -5.63 -0.29
C GLN A 40 19.85 -6.34 0.53
N SER A 41 19.56 -7.55 1.03
CA SER A 41 20.53 -8.36 1.79
C SER A 41 21.80 -8.71 1.01
N LYS A 42 21.70 -8.83 -0.32
CA LYS A 42 22.79 -9.21 -1.22
C LYS A 42 23.47 -8.01 -1.88
N ASN A 43 22.82 -6.86 -1.91
CA ASN A 43 23.33 -5.66 -2.61
C ASN A 43 23.32 -4.43 -1.69
N LYS A 44 24.52 -4.10 -1.18
CA LYS A 44 24.76 -2.97 -0.26
C LYS A 44 24.39 -1.59 -0.84
N LYS A 45 24.21 -1.46 -2.18
CA LYS A 45 23.83 -0.21 -2.84
C LYS A 45 22.32 0.08 -2.80
N LEU A 46 21.50 -0.93 -2.48
CA LEU A 46 20.06 -0.81 -2.30
C LEU A 46 19.77 -0.36 -0.86
N THR A 47 19.25 0.86 -0.74
CA THR A 47 18.83 1.45 0.54
C THR A 47 17.32 1.54 0.58
N ASN A 48 16.71 1.53 1.77
CA ASN A 48 15.26 1.69 1.94
C ASN A 48 14.74 2.92 1.16
N LYS A 49 15.43 4.06 1.24
CA LYS A 49 15.07 5.30 0.54
C LYS A 49 14.94 5.10 -0.97
N LYS A 50 15.92 4.45 -1.60
CA LYS A 50 15.88 4.13 -3.03
C LYS A 50 14.71 3.22 -3.42
N ILE A 51 14.35 2.25 -2.57
CA ILE A 51 13.21 1.35 -2.82
C ILE A 51 11.90 2.14 -2.74
N ILE A 52 11.78 3.02 -1.75
CA ILE A 52 10.63 3.92 -1.56
C ILE A 52 10.46 4.84 -2.77
N GLU A 53 11.54 5.48 -3.22
CA GLU A 53 11.55 6.38 -4.39
C GLU A 53 11.23 5.63 -5.69
N LYS A 54 11.84 4.46 -5.91
CA LYS A 54 11.64 3.62 -7.11
C LYS A 54 10.17 3.24 -7.29
N HIS A 55 9.49 2.88 -6.21
CA HIS A 55 8.10 2.40 -6.25
C HIS A 55 7.06 3.49 -5.92
N LYS A 56 7.49 4.73 -5.69
CA LYS A 56 6.63 5.89 -5.37
C LYS A 56 5.64 5.61 -4.22
N ILE A 57 6.09 4.86 -3.21
CA ILE A 57 5.27 4.54 -2.02
C ILE A 57 5.62 5.48 -0.86
N SER A 58 4.70 5.61 0.11
CA SER A 58 5.03 6.33 1.34
C SER A 58 5.98 5.51 2.22
N GLU A 59 6.81 6.17 3.02
CA GLU A 59 7.70 5.48 3.99
C GLU A 59 6.90 4.59 4.93
N ARG A 60 5.75 5.08 5.42
CA ARG A 60 4.85 4.31 6.30
C ARG A 60 4.35 3.03 5.62
N THR A 61 4.02 3.10 4.34
CA THR A 61 3.63 1.92 3.56
C THR A 61 4.79 0.93 3.45
N PHE A 62 5.99 1.42 3.11
CA PHE A 62 7.18 0.59 2.99
C PHE A 62 7.48 -0.16 4.29
N TYR A 63 7.49 0.54 5.43
CA TYR A 63 7.79 -0.09 6.71
C TYR A 63 6.71 -1.09 7.15
N ARG A 64 5.44 -0.88 6.77
CA ARG A 64 4.39 -1.88 6.98
C ARG A 64 4.59 -3.13 6.13
N ILE A 65 4.93 -2.98 4.85
CA ILE A 65 5.26 -4.11 3.98
C ILE A 65 6.46 -4.87 4.55
N LYS A 66 7.52 -4.14 4.92
CA LYS A 66 8.74 -4.72 5.52
C LYS A 66 8.46 -5.44 6.85
N ALA A 67 7.54 -4.93 7.67
CA ALA A 67 7.17 -5.54 8.95
C ALA A 67 6.24 -6.76 8.79
N GLY A 68 5.73 -7.05 7.59
CA GLY A 68 4.82 -8.17 7.36
C GLY A 68 3.38 -7.91 7.80
N ASP A 69 2.87 -6.69 7.58
CA ASP A 69 1.47 -6.36 7.85
C ASP A 69 0.53 -7.31 7.07
N LYS A 70 -0.43 -7.94 7.75
CA LYS A 70 -1.24 -9.05 7.22
C LYS A 70 -1.87 -8.75 5.85
N LYS A 71 -2.36 -7.53 5.68
CA LYS A 71 -2.97 -7.06 4.43
C LYS A 71 -2.02 -7.15 3.23
N TYR A 72 -0.74 -6.82 3.42
CA TYR A 72 0.24 -6.83 2.33
C TYR A 72 0.75 -8.24 2.03
N LEU A 73 0.77 -9.12 3.04
CA LEU A 73 1.05 -10.54 2.84
C LEU A 73 -0.03 -11.21 1.98
N GLU A 74 -1.30 -10.98 2.28
CA GLU A 74 -2.42 -11.49 1.45
C GLU A 74 -2.33 -10.97 0.00
N GLN A 75 -1.97 -9.70 -0.18
CA GLN A 75 -1.75 -9.11 -1.51
C GLN A 75 -0.57 -9.75 -2.25
N PHE A 76 0.50 -10.07 -1.53
CA PHE A 76 1.67 -10.75 -2.08
C PHE A 76 1.34 -12.19 -2.53
N GLU A 77 0.65 -12.95 -1.69
CA GLU A 77 0.23 -14.32 -2.01
C GLU A 77 -0.73 -14.35 -3.20
N SER A 78 -1.65 -13.39 -3.29
CA SER A 78 -2.55 -13.27 -4.44
C SER A 78 -1.79 -12.99 -5.74
N ALA A 79 -0.78 -12.11 -5.71
CA ALA A 79 0.07 -11.84 -6.87
C ALA A 79 0.81 -13.11 -7.33
N VAL A 80 1.42 -13.86 -6.41
CA VAL A 80 2.14 -15.11 -6.72
C VAL A 80 1.22 -16.16 -7.34
N GLN A 81 -0.01 -16.30 -6.82
CA GLN A 81 -0.98 -17.25 -7.36
C GLN A 81 -1.46 -16.85 -8.76
N LYS A 82 -1.60 -15.55 -9.06
CA LYS A 82 -1.93 -15.07 -10.40
C LYS A 82 -0.82 -15.40 -11.39
N GLU A 83 0.42 -15.04 -11.07
CA GLU A 83 1.58 -15.34 -11.92
C GLU A 83 1.73 -16.85 -12.18
N SER A 84 1.53 -17.69 -11.17
CA SER A 84 1.60 -19.16 -11.30
C SER A 84 0.53 -19.73 -12.23
N LYS A 85 -0.70 -19.19 -12.16
CA LYS A 85 -1.80 -19.60 -13.04
C LYS A 85 -1.56 -19.16 -14.49
N GLU A 86 -1.10 -17.93 -14.69
CA GLU A 86 -0.74 -17.43 -16.03
C GLU A 86 0.39 -18.25 -16.65
N PHE A 87 1.42 -18.59 -15.87
CA PHE A 87 2.51 -19.44 -16.33
C PHE A 87 2.03 -20.84 -16.75
N SER A 88 1.12 -21.42 -15.96
CA SER A 88 0.56 -22.75 -16.26
C SER A 88 -0.28 -22.75 -17.54
N LEU A 89 -1.03 -21.67 -17.81
CA LEU A 89 -1.81 -21.51 -19.04
C LEU A 89 -0.90 -21.39 -20.28
N ALA A 90 0.18 -20.61 -20.17
CA ALA A 90 1.14 -20.42 -21.26
C ALA A 90 1.92 -21.69 -21.64
N LEU A 91 2.02 -22.67 -20.75
CA LEU A 91 2.63 -23.98 -21.04
C LEU A 91 1.66 -24.99 -21.67
N SER A 92 0.36 -24.70 -21.64
CA SER A 92 -0.69 -25.57 -22.19
C SER A 92 -1.13 -25.22 -23.62
N GLU A 93 -0.69 -24.07 -24.14
CA GLU A 93 -0.82 -23.63 -25.54
C GLU A 93 0.41 -24.01 -26.36
#